data_AF-A0A0F9P902-F1
#
_entry.id   AF-A0A0F9P902-F1
#
_cell.length_a   1.000
_cell.length_b   1.000
_cell.length_c   1.000
_cell.angle_alpha   90.00
_cell.angle_beta   90.00
_cell.angle_gamma   90.00
#
_symmetry.space_group_name_H-M   'P 1'
#
loop_
_entity.id
_entity.type
_entity.pdbx_description
1 polymer ?
#
loop_
_entity_poly.entity_id
_entity_poly.type
_entity_poly.pdbx_seq_one_letter_code
_entity_poly.pdbx_strand_id
1 'polypeptide(L)'
;MIEKKIEEDPRIRDFIKISSVAMKKFIEWGYREKEDYFQYLKIISMVGKNSENLEKLFIIKSENKFLILTYLTLISWNMDQRKAHLEFFDTYEQRILENLPKFIELKNYNLNNISDLELPEIKNMLKVLYNNLDLMISNGRIVSNSKIMHFLLPNLILPIDNNTLSYLGEKDSVDSFLRIFEFSWKIVKVLDLSKYLGKIKWNTTIPKIIDNIILSIMRERGKKQYLYKRLEKFKKNILNGKKNTEKHRIGENKYAAIPTNILQEIIDEIKNEGTKYFNLKLIEIEEF
;
A
#
# COMPACT_ATOMS: atom_id res chain seq x y z
N MET A 1 -26.35 -2.82 17.65
CA MET A 1 -25.87 -1.57 18.27
C MET A 1 -24.70 -0.95 17.50
N ILE A 2 -23.85 -1.75 16.85
CA ILE A 2 -22.62 -1.28 16.18
C ILE A 2 -22.88 -0.70 14.79
N GLU A 3 -23.79 -1.29 14.00
CA GLU A 3 -24.22 -0.72 12.72
C GLU A 3 -24.68 0.74 12.88
N LYS A 4 -25.49 1.04 13.92
CA LYS A 4 -25.88 2.41 14.25
C LYS A 4 -24.70 3.34 14.55
N LYS A 5 -23.68 2.88 15.29
CA LYS A 5 -22.47 3.68 15.59
C LYS A 5 -21.57 3.85 14.36
N ILE A 6 -21.55 2.89 13.45
CA ILE A 6 -20.77 2.97 12.20
C ILE A 6 -21.40 3.99 11.25
N GLU A 7 -22.73 4.07 11.20
CA GLU A 7 -23.45 5.06 10.41
C GLU A 7 -23.22 6.51 10.88
N GLU A 8 -22.83 6.73 12.14
CA GLU A 8 -22.60 8.07 12.67
C GLU A 8 -21.29 8.69 12.17
N ASP A 9 -20.24 7.91 11.88
CA ASP A 9 -18.95 8.46 11.40
C ASP A 9 -19.10 9.01 9.95
N PRO A 10 -19.00 10.33 9.75
CA PRO A 10 -19.20 10.94 8.43
C PRO A 10 -18.16 10.46 7.40
N ARG A 11 -16.96 10.03 7.83
CA ARG A 11 -15.91 9.55 6.92
C ARG A 11 -16.25 8.19 6.35
N ILE A 12 -16.89 7.33 7.15
CA ILE A 12 -17.37 6.02 6.72
C ILE A 12 -18.52 6.19 5.73
N ARG A 13 -19.49 7.06 6.03
CA ARG A 13 -20.59 7.37 5.12
C ARG A 13 -20.09 7.93 3.78
N ASP A 14 -19.16 8.89 3.82
CA ASP A 14 -18.54 9.43 2.60
C ASP A 14 -17.85 8.31 1.79
N PHE A 15 -17.03 7.48 2.46
CA PHE A 15 -16.34 6.37 1.83
C PHE A 15 -17.32 5.40 1.14
N ILE A 16 -18.35 4.93 1.84
CA ILE A 16 -19.35 4.00 1.30
C ILE A 16 -19.98 4.60 0.05
N LYS A 17 -20.46 5.85 0.14
CA LYS A 17 -21.16 6.55 -0.93
C LYS A 17 -20.34 6.64 -2.21
N ILE A 18 -19.03 6.82 -2.11
CA ILE A 18 -18.16 7.06 -3.27
C ILE A 18 -17.33 5.83 -3.67
N SER A 19 -17.29 4.79 -2.85
CA SER A 19 -16.43 3.60 -3.02
C SER A 19 -16.63 2.89 -4.36
N SER A 20 -17.89 2.66 -4.77
CA SER A 20 -18.20 1.94 -6.01
C SER A 20 -17.72 2.70 -7.26
N VAL A 21 -17.95 4.02 -7.29
CA VAL A 21 -17.49 4.90 -8.37
C VAL A 21 -15.97 4.99 -8.37
N ALA A 22 -15.34 5.13 -7.21
CA ALA A 22 -13.89 5.16 -7.07
C ALA A 22 -13.23 3.86 -7.55
N MET A 23 -13.81 2.71 -7.21
CA MET A 23 -13.30 1.41 -7.65
C MET A 23 -13.43 1.25 -9.17
N LYS A 24 -14.56 1.64 -9.77
CA LYS A 24 -14.72 1.64 -11.24
C LYS A 24 -13.62 2.46 -11.93
N LYS A 25 -13.35 3.67 -11.43
CA LYS A 25 -12.28 4.52 -11.96
C LYS A 25 -10.88 3.95 -11.75
N PHE A 26 -10.66 3.23 -10.64
CA PHE A 26 -9.39 2.57 -10.37
C PHE A 26 -9.12 1.46 -11.39
N ILE A 27 -10.15 0.66 -11.71
CA ILE A 27 -10.12 -0.36 -12.78
C ILE A 27 -9.74 0.30 -14.12
N GLU A 28 -10.42 1.37 -14.49
CA GLU A 28 -10.26 2.02 -15.80
C GLU A 28 -8.90 2.66 -16.03
N TRP A 29 -8.29 3.24 -14.98
CA TRP A 29 -7.02 3.93 -15.14
C TRP A 29 -5.82 2.97 -15.22
N GLY A 30 -5.88 1.85 -14.49
CA GLY A 30 -4.69 1.06 -14.21
C GLY A 30 -3.77 1.76 -13.20
N TYR A 31 -3.15 0.97 -12.32
CA TYR A 31 -2.18 1.44 -11.34
C TYR A 31 -0.89 0.66 -11.55
N ARG A 32 0.25 1.35 -11.49
CA ARG A 32 1.64 0.85 -11.58
C ARG A 32 1.77 -0.60 -12.07
N GLU A 33 2.16 -0.80 -13.32
CA GLU A 33 2.34 -2.14 -13.89
C GLU A 33 3.83 -2.49 -14.11
N LYS A 34 4.68 -1.96 -13.23
CA LYS A 34 6.13 -2.04 -13.36
C LYS A 34 6.72 -3.08 -12.39
N GLU A 35 8.03 -3.08 -12.26
CA GLU A 35 8.80 -4.00 -11.40
C GLU A 35 8.25 -4.05 -9.97
N ASP A 36 7.80 -2.90 -9.45
CA ASP A 36 7.26 -2.76 -8.11
C ASP A 36 5.94 -3.52 -7.87
N TYR A 37 5.16 -3.74 -8.92
CA TYR A 37 3.97 -4.60 -8.88
C TYR A 37 4.35 -6.07 -8.80
N PHE A 38 5.30 -6.52 -9.61
CA PHE A 38 5.74 -7.91 -9.61
C PHE A 38 6.38 -8.29 -8.28
N GLN A 39 7.23 -7.41 -7.73
CA GLN A 39 7.81 -7.60 -6.40
C GLN A 39 6.73 -7.73 -5.33
N TYR A 40 5.71 -6.86 -5.36
CA TYR A 40 4.56 -6.93 -4.46
C TYR A 40 3.83 -8.27 -4.58
N LEU A 41 3.47 -8.70 -5.79
CA LEU A 41 2.79 -9.99 -5.98
C LEU A 41 3.64 -11.16 -5.49
N LYS A 42 4.95 -11.14 -5.76
CA LYS A 42 5.86 -12.18 -5.29
C LYS A 42 5.86 -12.26 -3.77
N ILE A 43 5.97 -11.12 -3.07
CA ILE A 43 5.87 -11.06 -1.60
C ILE A 43 4.55 -11.67 -1.11
N ILE A 44 3.42 -11.23 -1.66
CA ILE A 44 2.10 -11.73 -1.25
C ILE A 44 1.97 -13.24 -1.52
N SER A 45 2.51 -13.72 -2.64
CA SER A 45 2.51 -15.16 -2.97
C SER A 45 3.39 -15.98 -2.03
N MET A 46 4.55 -15.45 -1.61
CA MET A 46 5.46 -16.10 -0.68
C MET A 46 4.81 -16.22 0.70
N VAL A 47 4.20 -15.14 1.19
CA VAL A 47 3.55 -15.09 2.51
C VAL A 47 2.30 -15.98 2.56
N GLY A 48 1.60 -16.09 1.44
CA GLY A 48 0.37 -16.88 1.32
C GLY A 48 -0.88 -16.08 1.67
N LYS A 49 -2.04 -16.67 1.41
CA LYS A 49 -3.33 -15.96 1.47
C LYS A 49 -3.60 -15.42 2.88
N ASN A 50 -3.28 -16.17 3.93
CA ASN A 50 -3.48 -15.87 5.35
C ASN A 50 -2.15 -15.91 6.11
N SER A 51 -1.04 -15.51 5.48
CA SER A 51 0.27 -15.57 6.12
C SER A 51 0.66 -16.98 6.61
N GLU A 52 0.13 -18.03 5.98
CA GLU A 52 0.35 -19.42 6.36
C GLU A 52 1.81 -19.86 6.24
N ASN A 53 2.57 -19.22 5.36
CA ASN A 53 3.98 -19.54 5.13
C ASN A 53 4.94 -18.70 5.99
N LEU A 54 4.43 -17.78 6.81
CA LEU A 54 5.24 -16.77 7.47
C LEU A 54 6.38 -17.40 8.29
N GLU A 55 6.10 -18.38 9.14
CA GLU A 55 7.13 -19.07 9.95
C GLU A 55 8.21 -19.71 9.07
N LYS A 56 7.82 -20.38 7.98
CA LYS A 56 8.75 -21.05 7.06
C LYS A 56 9.68 -20.06 6.37
N LEU A 57 9.16 -18.88 5.99
CA LEU A 57 9.96 -17.82 5.36
C LEU A 57 11.09 -17.31 6.27
N PHE A 58 10.93 -17.40 7.59
CA PHE A 58 11.93 -16.96 8.56
C PHE A 58 12.82 -18.08 9.12
N ILE A 59 12.48 -19.35 8.88
CA ILE A 59 13.30 -20.51 9.26
C ILE A 59 14.47 -20.72 8.28
N ILE A 60 14.27 -20.42 6.99
CA ILE A 60 15.29 -20.54 5.95
C ILE A 60 16.24 -19.33 6.04
N LYS A 61 17.06 -19.30 7.09
CA LYS A 61 17.96 -18.18 7.42
C LYS A 61 19.10 -17.97 6.42
N SER A 62 19.43 -18.96 5.59
CA SER A 62 20.70 -18.95 4.85
C SER A 62 20.79 -17.90 3.75
N GLU A 63 19.69 -17.22 3.38
CA GLU A 63 19.71 -16.25 2.29
C GLU A 63 18.85 -14.99 2.48
N ASN A 64 18.02 -14.91 3.54
CA ASN A 64 17.09 -13.79 3.85
C ASN A 64 16.36 -13.17 2.63
N LYS A 65 16.17 -13.95 1.55
CA LYS A 65 15.64 -13.49 0.25
C LYS A 65 14.32 -12.77 0.38
N PHE A 66 13.45 -13.28 1.28
CA PHE A 66 12.18 -12.66 1.57
C PHE A 66 12.32 -11.24 2.12
N LEU A 67 13.19 -11.03 3.11
CA LEU A 67 13.42 -9.71 3.71
C LEU A 67 14.14 -8.76 2.75
N ILE A 68 15.07 -9.28 1.94
CA ILE A 68 15.70 -8.51 0.86
C ILE A 68 14.63 -8.03 -0.12
N LEU A 69 13.73 -8.91 -0.54
CA LEU A 69 12.65 -8.56 -1.46
C LEU A 69 11.70 -7.51 -0.87
N THR A 70 11.30 -7.63 0.40
CA THR A 70 10.45 -6.61 1.06
C THR A 70 11.18 -5.27 1.16
N TYR A 71 12.46 -5.27 1.49
CA TYR A 71 13.30 -4.07 1.57
C TYR A 71 13.41 -3.37 0.20
N LEU A 72 13.78 -4.11 -0.85
CA LEU A 72 13.87 -3.60 -2.22
C LEU A 72 12.52 -3.10 -2.76
N THR A 73 11.42 -3.75 -2.36
CA THR A 73 10.07 -3.30 -2.71
C THR A 73 9.75 -1.95 -2.09
N LEU A 74 10.11 -1.73 -0.82
CA LEU A 74 9.92 -0.43 -0.19
C LEU A 74 10.74 0.67 -0.89
N ILE A 75 11.99 0.39 -1.26
CA ILE A 75 12.82 1.33 -2.04
C ILE A 75 12.13 1.67 -3.37
N SER A 76 11.64 0.65 -4.09
CA SER A 76 10.89 0.81 -5.35
C SER A 76 9.58 1.58 -5.16
N TRP A 77 9.02 1.54 -3.95
CA TRP A 77 7.86 2.35 -3.54
C TRP A 77 8.25 3.74 -3.04
N ASN A 78 9.48 4.19 -3.33
CA ASN A 78 10.06 5.49 -3.01
C ASN A 78 10.16 5.76 -1.50
N MET A 79 10.37 4.72 -0.69
CA MET A 79 10.56 4.87 0.77
C MET A 79 11.97 5.33 1.15
N ASP A 80 12.91 5.36 0.20
CA ASP A 80 14.27 5.87 0.39
C ASP A 80 14.59 6.95 -0.66
N GLN A 81 13.78 8.02 -0.67
CA GLN A 81 13.94 9.15 -1.58
C GLN A 81 13.53 10.46 -0.91
N ARG A 82 14.16 11.56 -1.34
CA ARG A 82 13.89 12.93 -0.89
C ARG A 82 14.09 13.12 0.62
N LYS A 83 13.01 13.08 1.40
CA LYS A 83 13.01 13.29 2.87
C LYS A 83 12.77 11.99 3.63
N ALA A 84 12.47 10.91 2.92
CA ALA A 84 12.23 9.59 3.48
C ALA A 84 13.50 8.77 3.32
N HIS A 85 13.99 8.21 4.42
CA HIS A 85 15.17 7.35 4.45
C HIS A 85 14.87 6.10 5.26
N LEU A 86 14.98 4.95 4.61
CA LEU A 86 14.89 3.65 5.27
C LEU A 86 16.13 3.42 6.13
N GLU A 87 15.97 2.63 7.19
CA GLU A 87 17.10 2.07 7.92
C GLU A 87 17.96 1.17 7.04
N PHE A 88 19.24 1.02 7.39
CA PHE A 88 20.10 0.06 6.72
C PHE A 88 19.54 -1.36 6.85
N PHE A 89 19.84 -2.20 5.85
CA PHE A 89 19.25 -3.54 5.75
C PHE A 89 19.43 -4.38 7.02
N ASP A 90 20.62 -4.39 7.63
CA ASP A 90 20.89 -5.15 8.86
C ASP A 90 19.96 -4.72 10.01
N THR A 91 19.79 -3.40 10.21
CA THR A 91 18.87 -2.85 11.22
C THR A 91 17.42 -3.17 10.89
N TYR A 92 17.04 -3.03 9.62
CA TYR A 92 15.70 -3.35 9.11
C TYR A 92 15.34 -4.83 9.37
N GLU A 93 16.25 -5.74 9.03
CA GLU A 93 16.12 -7.17 9.24
C GLU A 93 16.01 -7.50 10.72
N GLN A 94 16.94 -6.99 11.54
CA GLN A 94 16.94 -7.21 12.98
C GLN A 94 15.60 -6.78 13.60
N ARG A 95 15.10 -5.58 13.28
CA ARG A 95 13.82 -5.05 13.82
C ARG A 95 12.62 -5.92 13.44
N ILE A 96 12.62 -6.52 12.24
CA ILE A 96 11.55 -7.45 11.84
C ILE A 96 11.67 -8.78 12.62
N LEU A 97 12.88 -9.33 12.72
CA LEU A 97 13.12 -10.61 13.41
C LEU A 97 12.80 -10.55 14.90
N GLU A 98 13.16 -9.46 15.58
CA GLU A 98 12.85 -9.24 17.01
C GLU A 98 11.33 -9.18 17.28
N ASN A 99 10.56 -8.78 16.27
CA ASN A 99 9.10 -8.68 16.34
C ASN A 99 8.37 -9.89 15.71
N LEU A 100 9.10 -10.87 15.18
CA LEU A 100 8.52 -12.04 14.53
C LEU A 100 7.47 -12.77 15.39
N PRO A 101 7.65 -13.01 16.70
CA PRO A 101 6.62 -13.66 17.52
C PRO A 101 5.26 -12.95 17.45
N LYS A 102 5.25 -11.61 17.40
CA LYS A 102 4.02 -10.81 17.35
C LYS A 102 3.36 -10.91 15.98
N PHE A 103 4.16 -10.97 14.91
CA PHE A 103 3.63 -11.26 13.58
C PHE A 103 3.00 -12.66 13.51
N ILE A 104 3.61 -13.67 14.16
CA ILE A 104 3.06 -15.03 14.21
C ILE A 104 1.74 -15.06 14.98
N GLU A 105 1.62 -14.33 16.10
CA GLU A 105 0.35 -14.19 16.82
C GLU A 105 -0.73 -13.54 15.95
N LEU A 106 -0.38 -12.46 15.25
CA LEU A 106 -1.32 -11.69 14.44
C LEU A 106 -1.76 -12.37 13.14
N LYS A 107 -0.99 -13.35 12.63
CA LYS A 107 -1.23 -14.01 11.33
C LYS A 107 -2.60 -14.69 11.25
N ASN A 108 -3.15 -15.09 12.39
CA ASN A 108 -4.43 -15.81 12.48
C ASN A 108 -5.65 -14.89 12.33
N TYR A 109 -5.46 -13.56 12.36
CA TYR A 109 -6.54 -12.60 12.20
C TYR A 109 -6.71 -12.16 10.75
N ASN A 110 -7.96 -12.01 10.34
CA ASN A 110 -8.34 -11.43 9.06
C ASN A 110 -9.26 -10.24 9.29
N LEU A 111 -8.99 -9.11 8.66
CA LEU A 111 -9.71 -7.85 8.87
C LEU A 111 -11.24 -8.03 8.79
N ASN A 112 -11.72 -8.86 7.86
CA ASN A 112 -13.15 -9.12 7.64
C ASN A 112 -13.82 -9.93 8.76
N ASN A 113 -13.05 -10.72 9.50
CA ASN A 113 -13.57 -11.69 10.47
C ASN A 113 -13.39 -11.26 11.93
N ILE A 114 -12.72 -10.14 12.19
CA ILE A 114 -12.53 -9.62 13.55
C ILE A 114 -13.88 -9.27 14.18
N SER A 115 -14.18 -9.87 15.32
CA SER A 115 -15.31 -9.54 16.16
C SER A 115 -15.05 -8.28 16.99
N ASP A 116 -16.12 -7.70 17.54
CA ASP A 116 -16.01 -6.53 18.42
C ASP A 116 -15.24 -6.82 19.71
N LEU A 117 -15.28 -8.08 20.16
CA LEU A 117 -14.59 -8.54 21.36
C LEU A 117 -13.07 -8.67 21.15
N GLU A 118 -12.64 -9.08 19.95
CA GLU A 118 -11.22 -9.23 19.61
C GLU A 118 -10.54 -7.90 19.28
N LEU A 119 -11.31 -6.91 18.79
CA LEU A 119 -10.76 -5.65 18.29
C LEU A 119 -9.82 -4.93 19.30
N PRO A 120 -10.15 -4.79 20.60
CA PRO A 120 -9.26 -4.14 21.57
C PRO A 120 -7.92 -4.87 21.74
N GLU A 121 -7.94 -6.20 21.79
CA GLU A 121 -6.74 -7.04 21.93
C GLU A 121 -5.84 -6.91 20.70
N ILE A 122 -6.42 -7.01 19.51
CA ILE A 122 -5.69 -6.83 18.24
C ILE A 122 -5.08 -5.42 18.15
N LYS A 123 -5.82 -4.38 18.52
CA LYS A 123 -5.29 -3.01 18.57
C LYS A 123 -4.11 -2.88 19.52
N ASN A 124 -4.13 -3.58 20.66
CA ASN A 124 -3.01 -3.58 21.59
C ASN A 124 -1.76 -4.27 21.00
N MET A 125 -1.92 -5.44 20.38
CA MET A 125 -0.83 -6.13 19.69
C MET A 125 -0.23 -5.26 18.56
N LEU A 126 -1.09 -4.64 17.76
CA LEU A 126 -0.68 -3.73 16.69
C LEU A 126 0.03 -2.48 17.21
N LYS A 127 -0.38 -1.94 18.37
CA LYS A 127 0.29 -0.81 19.03
C LYS A 127 1.72 -1.17 19.42
N VAL A 128 1.91 -2.33 20.07
CA VAL A 128 3.24 -2.82 20.46
C VAL A 128 4.11 -3.00 19.22
N LEU A 129 3.60 -3.68 18.21
CA LEU A 129 4.32 -3.92 16.97
C LEU A 129 4.72 -2.61 16.26
N TYR A 130 3.80 -1.64 16.18
CA TYR A 130 4.07 -0.32 15.59
C TYR A 130 5.22 0.40 16.30
N ASN A 131 5.21 0.37 17.63
CA ASN A 131 6.22 1.06 18.45
C ASN A 131 7.61 0.43 18.31
N ASN A 132 7.68 -0.87 18.02
CA ASN A 132 8.94 -1.60 17.97
C ASN A 132 9.57 -1.70 16.57
N LEU A 133 8.78 -1.66 15.49
CA LEU A 133 9.30 -1.89 14.12
C LEU A 133 10.27 -0.81 13.62
N ASP A 134 10.06 0.45 14.03
CA ASP A 134 10.84 1.64 13.64
C ASP A 134 11.71 1.48 12.37
N LEU A 135 11.15 1.49 11.15
CA LEU A 135 11.93 1.05 9.97
C LEU A 135 12.66 2.18 9.23
N MET A 136 12.67 3.39 9.78
CA MET A 136 13.09 4.61 9.08
C MET A 136 14.11 5.39 9.89
N ILE A 137 15.15 5.89 9.23
CA ILE A 137 16.03 6.92 9.78
C ILE A 137 15.27 8.25 9.89
N SER A 138 14.39 8.51 8.92
CA SER A 138 13.52 9.70 8.92
C SER A 138 12.30 9.52 9.83
N ASN A 139 11.72 10.62 10.30
CA ASN A 139 10.61 10.62 11.27
C ASN A 139 9.27 10.00 10.80
N GLY A 140 9.12 9.57 9.54
CA GLY A 140 7.84 9.10 9.00
C GLY A 140 7.65 7.59 9.17
N ARG A 141 7.02 7.14 10.26
CA ARG A 141 6.95 5.71 10.61
C ARG A 141 5.69 4.99 10.10
N ILE A 142 4.56 5.67 9.98
CA ILE A 142 3.28 5.02 9.66
C ILE A 142 3.28 4.37 8.28
N VAL A 143 3.88 5.05 7.30
CA VAL A 143 3.91 4.57 5.92
C VAL A 143 4.83 3.35 5.80
N SER A 144 6.02 3.37 6.38
CA SER A 144 6.95 2.24 6.35
C SER A 144 6.42 1.05 7.14
N ASN A 145 6.01 1.28 8.40
CA ASN A 145 5.56 0.23 9.29
C ASN A 145 4.31 -0.45 8.75
N SER A 146 3.31 0.31 8.29
CA SER A 146 2.08 -0.28 7.73
C SER A 146 2.33 -1.09 6.45
N LYS A 147 3.28 -0.67 5.60
CA LYS A 147 3.62 -1.43 4.38
C LYS A 147 4.30 -2.75 4.70
N ILE A 148 5.22 -2.79 5.66
CA ILE A 148 5.84 -4.04 6.11
C ILE A 148 4.84 -4.93 6.84
N MET A 149 4.02 -4.34 7.71
CA MET A 149 2.92 -5.08 8.32
C MET A 149 1.95 -5.62 7.27
N HIS A 150 1.67 -4.88 6.20
CA HIS A 150 0.85 -5.38 5.09
C HIS A 150 1.53 -6.52 4.34
N PHE A 151 2.83 -6.44 4.06
CA PHE A 151 3.54 -7.56 3.43
C PHE A 151 3.44 -8.84 4.26
N LEU A 152 3.61 -8.73 5.58
CA LEU A 152 3.62 -9.88 6.50
C LEU A 152 2.22 -10.34 6.91
N LEU A 153 1.23 -9.44 6.93
CA LEU A 153 -0.16 -9.64 7.38
C LEU A 153 -1.16 -9.05 6.36
N PRO A 154 -1.16 -9.52 5.09
CA PRO A 154 -1.83 -8.83 3.99
C PRO A 154 -3.36 -8.84 4.07
N ASN A 155 -3.93 -9.77 4.84
CA ASN A 155 -5.36 -9.82 5.13
C ASN A 155 -5.79 -9.02 6.35
N LEU A 156 -4.84 -8.54 7.17
CA LEU A 156 -5.14 -7.79 8.38
C LEU A 156 -4.88 -6.30 8.19
N ILE A 157 -3.75 -5.94 7.58
CA ILE A 157 -3.24 -4.57 7.58
C ILE A 157 -3.31 -3.93 6.20
N LEU A 158 -3.78 -2.69 6.18
CA LEU A 158 -3.77 -1.79 5.02
C LEU A 158 -2.34 -1.28 4.76
N PRO A 159 -1.83 -1.26 3.52
CA PRO A 159 -0.57 -0.57 3.21
C PRO A 159 -0.81 0.95 3.18
N ILE A 160 -0.63 1.64 4.30
CA ILE A 160 -0.93 3.07 4.43
C ILE A 160 0.09 3.91 3.66
N ASP A 161 -0.38 4.90 2.93
CA ASP A 161 0.43 5.92 2.26
C ASP A 161 -0.02 7.35 2.63
N ASN A 162 0.65 8.35 2.05
CA ASN A 162 0.28 9.75 2.26
C ASN A 162 -1.13 10.11 1.73
N ASN A 163 -1.66 9.38 0.76
CA ASN A 163 -3.03 9.58 0.30
C ASN A 163 -4.03 9.10 1.36
N THR A 164 -3.74 7.98 2.02
CA THR A 164 -4.53 7.46 3.14
C THR A 164 -4.54 8.43 4.31
N LEU A 165 -3.37 8.93 4.71
CA LEU A 165 -3.27 9.97 5.76
C LEU A 165 -4.07 11.22 5.39
N SER A 166 -3.89 11.72 4.16
CA SER A 166 -4.57 12.92 3.68
C SER A 166 -6.09 12.74 3.57
N TYR A 167 -6.55 11.55 3.17
CA TYR A 167 -7.98 11.23 3.06
C TYR A 167 -8.66 11.26 4.42
N LEU A 168 -7.99 10.71 5.46
CA LEU A 168 -8.54 10.59 6.81
C LEU A 168 -8.22 11.79 7.71
N GLY A 169 -7.39 12.72 7.25
CA GLY A 169 -6.93 13.87 8.04
C GLY A 169 -5.98 13.48 9.17
N GLU A 170 -5.27 12.38 9.00
CA GLU A 170 -4.40 11.78 10.00
C GLU A 170 -2.94 12.23 9.83
N LYS A 171 -2.17 12.16 10.92
CA LYS A 171 -0.74 12.51 10.96
C LYS A 171 0.08 11.28 11.36
N ASP A 172 1.41 11.36 11.21
CA ASP A 172 2.29 10.28 11.65
C ASP A 172 2.24 10.11 13.17
N SER A 173 1.54 9.07 13.65
CA SER A 173 1.50 8.67 15.06
C SER A 173 0.90 7.27 15.20
N VAL A 174 1.17 6.62 16.33
CA VAL A 174 0.57 5.32 16.66
C VAL A 174 -0.95 5.41 16.78
N ASP A 175 -1.49 6.50 17.33
CA ASP A 175 -2.94 6.67 17.47
C ASP A 175 -3.61 6.82 16.11
N SER A 176 -2.98 7.54 15.18
CA SER A 176 -3.44 7.62 13.79
C SER A 176 -3.45 6.26 13.12
N PHE A 177 -2.37 5.48 13.28
CA PHE A 177 -2.30 4.11 12.76
C PHE A 177 -3.47 3.25 13.27
N LEU A 178 -3.74 3.27 14.57
CA LEU A 178 -4.83 2.52 15.18
C LEU A 178 -6.22 3.03 14.73
N ARG A 179 -6.39 4.34 14.50
CA ARG A 179 -7.64 4.89 13.94
C ARG A 179 -7.86 4.47 12.48
N ILE A 180 -6.81 4.41 11.67
CA ILE A 180 -6.88 3.95 10.27
C ILE A 180 -7.20 2.45 10.22
N PHE A 181 -6.61 1.66 11.10
CA PHE A 181 -6.95 0.24 11.25
C PHE A 181 -8.42 0.07 11.64
N GLU A 182 -8.90 0.80 12.65
CA GLU A 182 -10.30 0.75 13.08
C GLU A 182 -11.27 1.24 11.99
N PHE A 183 -10.90 2.28 11.23
CA PHE A 183 -11.65 2.71 10.05
C PHE A 183 -11.79 1.55 9.06
N SER A 184 -10.69 0.88 8.74
CA SER A 184 -10.67 -0.24 7.78
C SER A 184 -11.53 -1.41 8.27
N TRP A 185 -11.48 -1.72 9.57
CA TRP A 185 -12.33 -2.73 10.20
C TRP A 185 -13.82 -2.36 10.13
N LYS A 186 -14.19 -1.09 10.37
CA LYS A 186 -15.59 -0.65 10.22
C LYS A 186 -16.07 -0.73 8.77
N ILE A 187 -15.21 -0.41 7.80
CA ILE A 187 -15.55 -0.51 6.37
C ILE A 187 -15.94 -1.94 6.00
N VAL A 188 -15.17 -2.94 6.40
CA VAL A 188 -15.45 -4.34 6.04
C VAL A 188 -16.70 -4.91 6.71
N LYS A 189 -17.21 -4.28 7.78
CA LYS A 189 -18.48 -4.67 8.42
C LYS A 189 -19.71 -4.21 7.64
N VAL A 190 -19.60 -3.15 6.85
CA VAL A 190 -20.75 -2.53 6.17
C VAL A 190 -20.67 -2.61 4.65
N LEU A 191 -19.51 -2.98 4.11
CA LEU A 191 -19.29 -3.06 2.67
C LEU A 191 -18.72 -4.42 2.30
N ASP A 192 -19.46 -5.16 1.48
CA ASP A 192 -18.93 -6.36 0.84
C ASP A 192 -17.91 -5.98 -0.25
N LEU A 193 -16.63 -6.08 0.12
CA LEU A 193 -15.49 -5.84 -0.75
C LEU A 193 -14.99 -7.11 -1.46
N SER A 194 -15.49 -8.30 -1.07
CA SER A 194 -15.06 -9.58 -1.66
C SER A 194 -15.32 -9.64 -3.16
N LYS A 195 -16.39 -8.98 -3.62
CA LYS A 195 -16.75 -8.82 -5.03
C LYS A 195 -15.71 -8.10 -5.88
N TYR A 196 -14.69 -7.46 -5.30
CA TYR A 196 -13.60 -6.79 -6.02
C TYR A 196 -12.29 -7.56 -6.02
N LEU A 197 -12.19 -8.63 -5.22
CA LEU A 197 -11.00 -9.46 -5.10
C LEU A 197 -10.67 -10.14 -6.43
N GLY A 198 -9.41 -10.10 -6.85
CA GLY A 198 -8.92 -10.74 -8.09
C GLY A 198 -9.39 -10.11 -9.40
N LYS A 199 -10.39 -9.20 -9.40
CA LYS A 199 -10.89 -8.53 -10.61
C LYS A 199 -9.89 -7.57 -11.25
N ILE A 200 -8.91 -7.13 -10.47
CA ILE A 200 -7.82 -6.26 -10.90
C ILE A 200 -6.53 -6.81 -10.34
N LYS A 201 -5.46 -6.68 -11.11
CA LYS A 201 -4.07 -6.94 -10.75
C LYS A 201 -3.71 -6.60 -9.29
N TRP A 202 -4.10 -5.42 -8.80
CA TRP A 202 -3.75 -4.94 -7.46
C TRP A 202 -4.76 -5.29 -6.35
N ASN A 203 -5.90 -5.92 -6.67
CA ASN A 203 -6.91 -6.29 -5.69
C ASN A 203 -6.63 -7.70 -5.12
N THR A 204 -5.48 -7.84 -4.48
CA THR A 204 -4.98 -9.12 -3.94
C THR A 204 -5.59 -9.46 -2.58
N THR A 205 -5.88 -8.45 -1.75
CA THR A 205 -6.52 -8.61 -0.43
C THR A 205 -7.53 -7.52 -0.13
N ILE A 206 -8.43 -7.77 0.84
CA ILE A 206 -9.43 -6.79 1.28
C ILE A 206 -8.80 -5.48 1.78
N PRO A 207 -7.77 -5.49 2.65
CA PRO A 207 -7.07 -4.26 2.99
C PRO A 207 -6.56 -3.52 1.74
N LYS A 208 -5.91 -4.21 0.80
CA LYS A 208 -5.40 -3.55 -0.41
C LYS A 208 -6.50 -2.94 -1.28
N ILE A 209 -7.69 -3.54 -1.32
CA ILE A 209 -8.86 -2.97 -2.00
C ILE A 209 -9.27 -1.64 -1.36
N ILE A 210 -9.28 -1.53 -0.03
CA ILE A 210 -9.58 -0.27 0.68
C ILE A 210 -8.56 0.80 0.28
N ASP A 211 -7.26 0.48 0.27
CA ASP A 211 -6.20 1.40 -0.14
C ASP A 211 -6.40 1.89 -1.59
N ASN A 212 -6.68 0.96 -2.51
CA ASN A 212 -6.95 1.28 -3.92
C ASN A 212 -8.16 2.23 -4.09
N ILE A 213 -9.22 2.05 -3.28
CA ILE A 213 -10.37 2.97 -3.24
C ILE A 213 -9.93 4.36 -2.79
N ILE A 214 -9.21 4.46 -1.66
CA ILE A 214 -8.73 5.73 -1.12
C ILE A 214 -7.85 6.47 -2.13
N LEU A 215 -6.90 5.74 -2.72
CA LEU A 215 -6.01 6.27 -3.75
C LEU A 215 -6.78 6.83 -4.94
N SER A 216 -7.80 6.12 -5.42
CA SER A 216 -8.67 6.58 -6.50
C SER A 216 -9.44 7.85 -6.14
N ILE A 217 -10.02 7.91 -4.93
CA ILE A 217 -10.71 9.11 -4.42
C ILE A 217 -9.76 10.31 -4.37
N MET A 218 -8.57 10.11 -3.80
CA MET A 218 -7.58 11.18 -3.64
C MET A 218 -7.06 11.70 -4.98
N ARG A 219 -6.86 10.81 -5.95
CA ARG A 219 -6.47 11.20 -7.31
C ARG A 219 -7.52 12.08 -7.97
N GLU A 220 -8.80 11.73 -7.84
CA GLU A 220 -9.90 12.51 -8.41
C GLU A 220 -10.08 13.86 -7.72
N ARG A 221 -9.90 13.92 -6.39
CA ARG A 221 -9.84 15.19 -5.65
C ARG A 221 -8.69 16.07 -6.13
N GLY A 222 -7.50 15.49 -6.33
CA GLY A 222 -6.32 16.20 -6.84
C GLY A 222 -6.53 16.76 -8.26
N LYS A 223 -7.10 15.97 -9.19
CA LYS A 223 -7.46 16.44 -10.54
C LYS A 223 -8.41 17.63 -10.51
N LYS A 224 -9.48 17.53 -9.72
CA LYS A 224 -10.45 18.63 -9.56
C LYS A 224 -9.76 19.90 -9.05
N GLN A 225 -8.96 19.79 -7.99
CA GLN A 225 -8.22 20.94 -7.43
C GLN A 225 -7.26 21.57 -8.46
N TYR A 226 -6.56 20.76 -9.25
CA TYR A 226 -5.69 21.24 -10.32
C TYR A 226 -6.48 22.03 -11.38
N LEU A 227 -7.62 21.49 -11.84
CA LEU A 227 -8.50 22.16 -12.82
C LEU A 227 -9.06 23.48 -12.26
N TYR A 228 -9.51 23.51 -11.00
CA TYR A 228 -9.96 24.75 -10.36
C TYR A 228 -8.86 25.81 -10.30
N LYS A 229 -7.65 25.45 -9.86
CA LYS A 229 -6.51 26.39 -9.85
C LYS A 229 -6.19 26.94 -11.24
N ARG A 230 -6.27 26.10 -12.28
CA ARG A 230 -6.05 26.51 -13.67
C ARG A 230 -7.15 27.45 -14.18
N LEU A 231 -8.41 27.18 -13.84
CA LEU A 231 -9.54 28.06 -14.15
C LEU A 231 -9.40 29.42 -13.46
N GLU A 232 -9.00 29.46 -12.20
CA GLU A 232 -8.77 30.72 -11.47
C GLU A 232 -7.58 31.52 -12.04
N LYS A 233 -6.47 30.86 -12.40
CA LYS A 233 -5.34 31.51 -13.11
C LYS A 233 -5.82 32.09 -14.45
N PHE A 234 -6.64 31.35 -15.19
CA PHE A 234 -7.18 31.79 -16.48
C PHE A 234 -8.09 33.02 -16.34
N LYS A 235 -9.05 33.00 -15.40
CA LYS A 235 -9.91 34.16 -15.10
C LYS A 235 -9.09 35.40 -14.72
N LYS A 236 -8.08 35.24 -13.86
CA LYS A 236 -7.18 36.32 -13.46
C LYS A 236 -6.39 36.89 -14.64
N ASN A 237 -5.98 36.05 -15.59
CA ASN A 237 -5.26 36.51 -16.78
C ASN A 237 -6.17 37.29 -17.74
N ILE A 238 -7.42 36.86 -17.92
CA ILE A 238 -8.43 37.61 -18.70
C ILE A 238 -8.68 38.98 -18.06
N LEU A 239 -8.96 39.01 -16.75
CA LEU A 239 -9.26 40.25 -16.01
C LEU A 239 -8.10 41.25 -16.05
N ASN A 240 -6.85 40.76 -16.08
CA ASN A 240 -5.66 41.61 -16.09
C ASN A 240 -5.13 41.94 -17.50
N GLY A 241 -5.86 41.60 -18.57
CA GLY A 241 -5.47 41.91 -19.96
C GLY A 241 -4.16 41.25 -20.44
N LYS A 242 -3.65 40.23 -19.74
CA LYS A 242 -2.38 39.58 -20.11
C LYS A 242 -2.58 38.54 -21.21
N LYS A 243 -2.06 38.80 -22.41
CA LYS A 243 -1.89 37.78 -23.47
C LYS A 243 -0.87 36.73 -23.00
N ASN A 244 -1.30 35.46 -22.86
CA ASN A 244 -0.46 34.35 -22.44
C ASN A 244 0.63 34.02 -23.48
N THR A 245 1.89 34.11 -23.10
CA THR A 245 3.04 33.52 -23.83
C THR A 245 3.82 32.62 -22.85
N GLU A 246 3.55 31.31 -22.81
CA GLU A 246 4.33 30.35 -22.00
C GLU A 246 4.97 29.27 -22.91
N LYS A 247 6.31 29.21 -22.93
CA LYS A 247 7.15 28.12 -23.46
C LYS A 247 7.50 27.15 -22.32
N HIS A 248 7.38 25.83 -22.52
CA HIS A 248 7.75 24.80 -21.53
C HIS A 248 9.16 24.22 -21.78
N ARG A 249 9.91 23.94 -20.69
CA ARG A 249 11.16 23.16 -20.67
C ARG A 249 10.97 21.93 -19.76
N ILE A 250 11.49 20.79 -20.20
CA ILE A 250 11.53 19.49 -19.50
C ILE A 250 12.98 19.24 -19.08
N GLY A 251 13.22 18.71 -17.87
CA GLY A 251 14.55 18.37 -17.34
C GLY A 251 14.67 16.89 -16.98
N GLU A 252 15.87 16.34 -17.21
CA GLU A 252 16.26 14.93 -17.06
C GLU A 252 16.80 14.61 -15.64
N ASN A 253 16.76 13.32 -15.27
CA ASN A 253 17.10 12.77 -13.96
C ASN A 253 18.28 11.78 -14.04
N LYS A 254 19.18 11.77 -13.04
CA LYS A 254 20.36 10.90 -12.92
C LYS A 254 20.36 10.14 -11.58
N TYR A 255 20.62 8.83 -11.56
CA TYR A 255 21.05 8.07 -10.37
C TYR A 255 21.93 6.85 -10.73
N ALA A 256 22.85 6.53 -9.81
CA ALA A 256 23.83 5.42 -9.73
C ALA A 256 23.85 4.94 -8.26
N ALA A 257 24.30 3.75 -7.81
CA ALA A 257 24.56 2.42 -8.37
C ALA A 257 24.43 1.43 -7.18
N ILE A 258 23.89 0.23 -7.40
CA ILE A 258 23.70 -0.88 -6.44
C ILE A 258 24.67 -2.03 -6.82
N PRO A 259 25.18 -2.85 -5.88
CA PRO A 259 26.10 -3.96 -6.20
C PRO A 259 25.54 -4.89 -7.30
N THR A 260 26.33 -5.05 -8.36
CA THR A 260 25.87 -5.51 -9.68
C THR A 260 25.50 -6.99 -9.74
N ASN A 261 26.04 -7.84 -8.87
CA ASN A 261 25.89 -9.29 -8.97
C ASN A 261 24.53 -9.81 -8.45
N ILE A 262 24.07 -9.33 -7.29
CA ILE A 262 22.79 -9.74 -6.69
C ILE A 262 21.61 -9.07 -7.41
N LEU A 263 21.77 -7.80 -7.82
CA LEU A 263 20.76 -7.09 -8.60
C LEU A 263 20.52 -7.77 -9.95
N GLN A 264 21.59 -8.28 -10.58
CA GLN A 264 21.48 -8.96 -11.87
C GLN A 264 20.75 -10.31 -11.73
N GLU A 265 21.02 -11.10 -10.69
CA GLU A 265 20.27 -12.34 -10.42
C GLU A 265 18.77 -12.08 -10.21
N ILE A 266 18.41 -11.07 -9.41
CA ILE A 266 17.00 -10.70 -9.17
C ILE A 266 16.35 -10.15 -10.45
N ILE A 267 17.07 -9.33 -11.23
CA ILE A 267 16.58 -8.84 -12.52
C ILE A 267 16.36 -9.98 -13.50
N ASP A 268 17.26 -10.97 -13.54
CA ASP A 268 17.15 -12.11 -14.45
C ASP A 268 16.06 -13.07 -14.01
N GLU A 269 15.84 -13.27 -12.70
CA GLU A 269 14.70 -14.03 -12.16
C GLU A 269 13.37 -13.34 -12.46
N ILE A 270 13.28 -12.01 -12.27
CA ILE A 270 12.08 -11.21 -12.61
C ILE A 270 11.82 -11.22 -14.12
N LYS A 271 12.86 -11.13 -14.96
CA LYS A 271 12.71 -11.23 -16.42
C LYS A 271 12.28 -12.63 -16.84
N ASN A 272 12.87 -13.68 -16.27
CA ASN A 272 12.53 -15.06 -16.62
C ASN A 272 11.11 -15.46 -16.16
N GLU A 273 10.71 -15.07 -14.94
CA GLU A 273 9.33 -15.29 -14.47
C GLU A 273 8.32 -14.38 -15.19
N GLY A 274 8.69 -13.12 -15.44
CA GLY A 274 7.87 -12.15 -16.18
C GLY A 274 7.55 -12.58 -17.61
N THR A 275 8.54 -13.12 -18.34
CA THR A 275 8.33 -13.68 -19.70
C THR A 275 7.44 -14.92 -19.67
N LYS A 276 7.52 -15.74 -18.60
CA LYS A 276 6.68 -16.94 -18.44
C LYS A 276 5.21 -16.58 -18.24
N TYR A 277 4.92 -15.53 -17.47
CA TYR A 277 3.56 -15.00 -17.30
C TYR A 277 3.04 -14.23 -18.52
N PHE A 278 3.92 -13.55 -19.27
CA PHE A 278 3.55 -12.92 -20.54
C PHE A 278 3.20 -13.96 -21.62
N ASN A 279 3.93 -15.07 -21.66
CA ASN A 279 3.66 -16.15 -22.63
C ASN A 279 2.46 -17.02 -22.23
N LEU A 280 2.18 -17.24 -20.94
CA LEU A 280 0.95 -17.89 -20.49
C LEU A 280 -0.31 -17.08 -20.86
N LYS A 281 -0.23 -15.75 -20.85
CA LYS A 281 -1.35 -14.87 -21.27
C LYS A 281 -1.53 -14.72 -22.78
N LEU A 282 -0.51 -15.00 -23.59
CA LEU A 282 -0.68 -15.04 -25.05
C LEU A 282 -1.36 -16.33 -25.50
N ILE A 283 -1.24 -17.42 -24.74
CA ILE A 283 -1.88 -18.70 -25.05
C ILE A 283 -3.35 -18.73 -24.60
N GLU A 284 -3.74 -18.00 -23.55
CA GLU A 284 -5.12 -17.98 -23.05
C GLU A 284 -6.04 -16.90 -23.68
N ILE A 285 -5.57 -16.13 -24.67
CA ILE A 285 -6.38 -15.08 -25.34
C ILE A 285 -6.83 -15.51 -26.75
N GLU A 286 -6.41 -16.65 -27.28
CA GLU A 286 -6.88 -17.17 -28.58
C GLU A 286 -8.08 -18.12 -28.50
N GLU A 287 -8.54 -18.51 -27.31
CA GLU A 287 -9.75 -19.30 -27.14
C GLU A 287 -10.54 -18.84 -25.91
N PHE A 288 -11.35 -17.78 -26.04
CA PHE A 288 -12.64 -17.56 -25.34
C PHE A 288 -13.37 -16.33 -25.92
#